data_AF-A0A839EXS2-F1
#
_entry.id   AF-A0A839EXS2-F1
#
_cell.length_a   1.000
_cell.length_b   1.000
_cell.length_c   1.000
_cell.angle_alpha   90.00
_cell.angle_beta   90.00
_cell.angle_gamma   90.00
#
_symmetry.space_group_name_H-M   'P 1'
#
loop_
_entity.id
_entity.type
_entity.pdbx_description
1 polymer ?
#
loop_
_entity_poly.entity_id
_entity_poly.type
_entity_poly.pdbx_seq_one_letter_code
_entity_poly.pdbx_strand_id
1 'polypeptide(L)'
;MAKKGWAAFPHPDKAFDYTGDKLAKAWKDLHAGDQEPFPDEKHVATLLKKQPKPGKDAGAIAAALQDAWRAFHRGDFQHAYESGVALQALGASVAIKAGGIHATYLLDDDKAKTARYEELIALADAAVAALPDEANSHYRRAFAIGRLSQTISITKALAQGLAGKVRESLDATLERAPKHAEAETALGLYHAEIVGKVGGMLAKLTYGASATEAEKHLKQALKLTPAAPIAWVEYGNGLLLLHGDKREDEVAEAWDKAAKLKPRDAMEALDAAWAREQIE
;
A
#
# COMPACT_ATOMS: atom_id res chain seq x y z
N MET A 1 20.02 16.27 8.06
CA MET A 1 20.23 14.87 8.49
C MET A 1 18.85 14.30 8.82
N ALA A 2 18.50 13.12 8.32
CA ALA A 2 17.23 12.52 8.68
C ALA A 2 17.21 12.17 10.18
N LYS A 3 16.03 12.23 10.83
CA LYS A 3 15.90 11.77 12.21
C LYS A 3 16.26 10.27 12.27
N LYS A 4 16.80 9.83 13.41
CA LYS A 4 17.05 8.40 13.68
C LYS A 4 15.78 7.60 13.36
N GLY A 5 15.87 6.64 12.43
CA GLY A 5 14.73 5.81 11.99
C GLY A 5 14.04 6.21 10.67
N TRP A 6 14.53 7.23 9.96
CA TRP A 6 14.04 7.63 8.64
C TRP A 6 15.17 7.70 7.61
N ALA A 7 15.66 6.56 7.10
CA ALA A 7 16.63 6.59 6.00
C ALA A 7 16.05 7.34 4.78
N ALA A 8 16.91 8.10 4.10
CA ALA A 8 16.52 8.87 2.93
C ALA A 8 16.31 7.95 1.71
N PHE A 9 15.37 8.33 0.83
CA PHE A 9 15.19 7.66 -0.45
C PHE A 9 16.47 7.75 -1.31
N PRO A 10 17.03 6.61 -1.78
CA PRO A 10 18.35 6.57 -2.41
C PRO A 10 18.37 6.95 -3.89
N HIS A 11 17.21 7.13 -4.55
CA HIS A 11 17.13 7.38 -5.99
C HIS A 11 16.41 8.70 -6.35
N PRO A 12 16.82 9.85 -5.78
CA PRO A 12 16.12 11.12 -6.05
C PRO A 12 16.16 11.46 -7.54
N ASP A 13 14.98 11.70 -8.12
CA ASP A 13 14.81 12.09 -9.52
C ASP A 13 13.91 13.33 -9.61
N LYS A 14 14.34 14.32 -10.41
CA LYS A 14 13.54 15.53 -10.68
C LYS A 14 12.24 15.21 -11.42
N ALA A 15 12.14 14.05 -12.07
CA ALA A 15 10.91 13.56 -12.68
C ALA A 15 9.78 13.35 -11.66
N PHE A 16 10.11 13.13 -10.38
CA PHE A 16 9.15 12.94 -9.30
C PHE A 16 8.70 14.26 -8.65
N ASP A 17 9.19 15.41 -9.14
CA ASP A 17 8.78 16.73 -8.67
C ASP A 17 7.47 17.19 -9.33
N TYR A 18 6.37 16.97 -8.60
CA TYR A 18 5.01 17.35 -8.94
C TYR A 18 4.58 18.74 -8.39
N THR A 19 5.48 19.71 -8.39
CA THR A 19 5.18 21.11 -8.03
C THR A 19 4.00 21.73 -8.80
N GLY A 20 3.20 22.54 -8.10
CA GLY A 20 2.04 23.24 -8.66
C GLY A 20 1.02 22.30 -9.29
N ASP A 21 0.53 22.65 -10.49
CA ASP A 21 -0.50 21.92 -11.23
C ASP A 21 -0.04 20.54 -11.74
N LYS A 22 1.26 20.23 -11.69
CA LYS A 22 1.79 18.94 -12.14
C LYS A 22 1.17 17.78 -11.35
N LEU A 23 0.95 17.96 -10.04
CA LEU A 23 0.35 16.93 -9.20
C LEU A 23 -1.06 16.57 -9.70
N ALA A 24 -1.92 17.57 -9.87
CA ALA A 24 -3.30 17.34 -10.34
C ALA A 24 -3.33 16.67 -11.72
N LYS A 25 -2.42 17.05 -12.63
CA LYS A 25 -2.31 16.46 -13.97
C LYS A 25 -1.86 15.00 -13.96
N ALA A 26 -0.96 14.64 -13.05
CA ALA A 26 -0.42 13.28 -12.91
C ALA A 26 -1.25 12.38 -12.00
N TRP A 27 -2.19 12.95 -11.23
CA TRP A 27 -2.87 12.28 -10.12
C TRP A 27 -3.50 10.94 -10.49
N LYS A 28 -4.24 10.90 -11.61
CA LYS A 28 -4.91 9.69 -12.07
C LYS A 28 -3.94 8.54 -12.34
N ASP A 29 -2.75 8.85 -12.84
CA ASP A 29 -1.74 7.84 -13.14
C ASP A 29 -0.97 7.45 -11.87
N LEU A 30 -0.66 8.40 -10.98
CA LEU A 30 -0.02 8.15 -9.68
C LEU A 30 -0.90 7.29 -8.75
N HIS A 31 -2.21 7.49 -8.82
CA HIS A 31 -3.21 6.81 -7.99
C HIS A 31 -4.08 5.83 -8.78
N ALA A 32 -3.57 5.32 -9.91
CA ALA A 32 -4.25 4.26 -10.66
C ALA A 32 -4.39 2.97 -9.83
N GLY A 33 -3.48 2.76 -8.88
CA GLY A 33 -3.43 1.59 -7.99
C GLY A 33 -4.46 1.61 -6.86
N ASP A 34 -4.60 2.74 -6.19
CA ASP A 34 -5.41 2.91 -4.98
C ASP A 34 -6.66 3.77 -5.16
N GLN A 35 -6.84 4.36 -6.35
CA GLN A 35 -7.96 5.22 -6.68
C GLN A 35 -8.17 6.38 -5.69
N GLU A 36 -7.10 6.84 -5.01
CA GLU A 36 -7.19 7.96 -4.07
C GLU A 36 -7.81 9.19 -4.76
N PRO A 37 -8.84 9.82 -4.18
CA PRO A 37 -9.39 11.07 -4.72
C PRO A 37 -8.38 12.21 -4.64
N PHE A 38 -8.35 13.08 -5.65
CA PHE A 38 -7.50 14.27 -5.58
C PHE A 38 -7.97 15.18 -4.44
N PRO A 39 -7.08 15.61 -3.52
CA PRO A 39 -7.46 16.44 -2.38
C PRO A 39 -7.61 17.90 -2.80
N ASP A 40 -8.67 18.21 -3.55
CA ASP A 40 -9.12 19.57 -3.78
C ASP A 40 -9.99 20.08 -2.62
N GLU A 41 -10.23 21.39 -2.59
CA GLU A 41 -11.02 22.04 -1.54
C GLU A 41 -12.44 21.45 -1.43
N LYS A 42 -13.05 21.06 -2.55
CA LYS A 42 -14.41 20.51 -2.58
C LYS A 42 -14.47 19.13 -1.94
N HIS A 43 -13.53 18.26 -2.26
CA HIS A 43 -13.40 16.94 -1.68
C HIS A 43 -13.12 17.05 -0.18
N VAL A 44 -12.15 17.88 0.23
CA VAL A 44 -11.83 18.11 1.64
C VAL A 44 -13.03 18.69 2.40
N ALA A 45 -13.73 19.68 1.84
CA ALA A 45 -14.94 20.23 2.45
C ALA A 45 -16.04 19.16 2.65
N THR A 46 -16.09 18.15 1.79
CA THR A 46 -17.02 17.01 1.95
C THR A 46 -16.60 16.12 3.11
N LEU A 47 -15.30 15.81 3.25
CA LEU A 47 -14.78 15.05 4.38
C LEU A 47 -14.96 15.77 5.72
N LEU A 48 -14.71 17.09 5.76
CA LEU A 48 -14.84 17.90 6.98
C LEU A 48 -16.27 17.96 7.54
N LYS A 49 -17.30 17.78 6.71
CA LYS A 49 -18.68 17.65 7.18
C LYS A 49 -18.86 16.42 8.08
N LYS A 50 -18.10 15.35 7.81
CA LYS A 50 -18.09 14.11 8.61
C LYS A 50 -17.06 14.19 9.75
N GLN A 51 -15.91 14.85 9.50
CA GLN A 51 -14.78 14.91 10.43
C GLN A 51 -14.24 16.35 10.57
N PRO A 52 -14.87 17.19 11.41
CA PRO A 52 -14.48 18.61 11.52
C PRO A 52 -13.21 18.84 12.36
N LYS A 53 -12.64 17.80 12.99
CA LYS A 53 -11.53 17.92 13.96
C LYS A 53 -10.23 18.52 13.40
N PRO A 54 -9.79 18.22 12.15
CA PRO A 54 -8.55 18.80 11.62
C PRO A 54 -8.60 20.31 11.39
N GLY A 55 -9.79 20.91 11.40
CA GLY A 55 -9.99 22.35 11.19
C GLY A 55 -11.20 22.65 10.32
N LYS A 56 -11.44 23.93 10.04
CA LYS A 56 -12.56 24.40 9.20
C LYS A 56 -12.13 24.93 7.83
N ASP A 57 -10.85 25.19 7.64
CA ASP A 57 -10.31 25.73 6.39
C ASP A 57 -10.01 24.59 5.42
N ALA A 58 -10.99 24.27 4.58
CA ALA A 58 -10.87 23.21 3.59
C ALA A 58 -9.78 23.49 2.55
N GLY A 59 -9.55 24.76 2.20
CA GLY A 59 -8.53 25.16 1.23
C GLY A 59 -7.12 24.95 1.77
N ALA A 60 -6.88 25.37 3.01
CA ALA A 60 -5.59 25.15 3.68
C ALA A 60 -5.29 23.65 3.89
N ILE A 61 -6.30 22.86 4.27
CA ILE A 61 -6.15 21.40 4.45
C ILE A 61 -5.90 20.71 3.10
N ALA A 62 -6.60 21.11 2.03
CA ALA A 62 -6.36 20.61 0.69
C ALA A 62 -4.93 20.88 0.22
N ALA A 63 -4.43 22.10 0.41
CA ALA A 63 -3.04 22.45 0.08
C ALA A 63 -2.03 21.60 0.87
N ALA A 64 -2.26 21.41 2.18
CA ALA A 64 -1.41 20.58 3.02
C ALA A 64 -1.41 19.10 2.61
N LEU A 65 -2.55 18.54 2.21
CA LEU A 65 -2.64 17.17 1.68
C LEU A 65 -1.87 17.04 0.36
N GLN A 66 -2.01 18.01 -0.54
CA GLN A 66 -1.27 18.02 -1.81
C GLN A 66 0.25 18.08 -1.57
N ASP A 67 0.70 18.86 -0.59
CA ASP A 67 2.12 18.94 -0.24
C ASP A 67 2.64 17.64 0.39
N ALA A 68 1.84 16.99 1.24
CA ALA A 68 2.16 15.67 1.79
C ALA A 68 2.28 14.61 0.67
N TRP A 69 1.38 14.62 -0.31
CA TRP A 69 1.45 13.72 -1.47
C TRP A 69 2.64 14.03 -2.38
N ARG A 70 2.95 15.30 -2.65
CA ARG A 70 4.20 15.67 -3.36
C ARG A 70 5.43 15.15 -2.62
N ALA A 71 5.41 15.15 -1.29
CA ALA A 71 6.51 14.62 -0.49
C ALA A 71 6.62 13.10 -0.61
N PHE A 72 5.50 12.39 -0.56
CA PHE A 72 5.46 10.96 -0.80
C PHE A 72 6.05 10.61 -2.17
N HIS A 73 5.55 11.25 -3.24
CA HIS A 73 5.96 10.91 -4.60
C HIS A 73 7.45 11.21 -4.87
N ARG A 74 8.03 12.24 -4.24
CA ARG A 74 9.48 12.54 -4.37
C ARG A 74 10.38 11.75 -3.40
N GLY A 75 9.81 10.87 -2.58
CA GLY A 75 10.56 10.03 -1.64
C GLY A 75 10.91 10.69 -0.30
N ASP A 76 10.34 11.86 -0.02
CA ASP A 76 10.42 12.52 1.28
C ASP A 76 9.38 11.92 2.24
N PHE A 77 9.55 10.62 2.52
CA PHE A 77 8.57 9.81 3.26
C PHE A 77 8.38 10.29 4.70
N GLN A 78 9.43 10.82 5.34
CA GLN A 78 9.32 11.36 6.68
C GLN A 78 8.39 12.58 6.69
N HIS A 79 8.59 13.53 5.77
CA HIS A 79 7.72 14.70 5.69
C HIS A 79 6.29 14.31 5.31
N ALA A 80 6.11 13.40 4.35
CA ALA A 80 4.78 12.90 3.98
C ALA A 80 4.05 12.27 5.18
N TYR A 81 4.77 11.47 5.98
CA TYR A 81 4.24 10.86 7.19
C TYR A 81 3.86 11.89 8.25
N GLU A 82 4.79 12.76 8.65
CA GLU A 82 4.58 13.77 9.69
C GLU A 82 3.45 14.74 9.29
N SER A 83 3.41 15.18 8.03
CA SER A 83 2.37 16.06 7.50
C SER A 83 1.00 15.37 7.43
N GLY A 84 0.94 14.09 7.03
CA GLY A 84 -0.31 13.33 7.04
C GLY A 84 -0.85 13.10 8.46
N VAL A 85 0.02 12.74 9.42
CA VAL A 85 -0.37 12.57 10.83
C VAL A 85 -0.96 13.86 11.41
N ALA A 86 -0.36 15.02 11.09
CA ALA A 86 -0.86 16.31 11.55
C ALA A 86 -2.31 16.61 11.08
N LEU A 87 -2.73 16.02 9.95
CA LEU A 87 -4.07 16.15 9.38
C LEU A 87 -5.05 15.07 9.84
N GLN A 88 -4.64 14.22 10.79
CA GLN A 88 -5.46 13.17 11.40
C GLN A 88 -6.11 12.24 10.35
N ALA A 89 -7.39 11.90 10.49
CA ALA A 89 -8.09 10.98 9.59
C ALA A 89 -8.04 11.42 8.11
N LEU A 90 -8.00 12.73 7.83
CA LEU A 90 -7.92 13.25 6.47
C LEU A 90 -6.54 13.03 5.82
N GLY A 91 -5.47 13.00 6.62
CA GLY A 91 -4.10 12.72 6.15
C GLY A 91 -3.64 11.28 6.40
N ALA A 92 -4.50 10.41 6.93
CA ALA A 92 -4.12 9.05 7.29
C ALA A 92 -3.65 8.23 6.09
N SER A 93 -4.28 8.40 4.91
CA SER A 93 -3.92 7.63 3.70
C SER A 93 -2.46 7.87 3.29
N VAL A 94 -2.06 9.14 3.14
CA VAL A 94 -0.67 9.49 2.79
C VAL A 94 0.31 9.12 3.90
N ALA A 95 -0.08 9.30 5.17
CA ALA A 95 0.77 8.92 6.29
C ALA A 95 1.07 7.41 6.32
N ILE A 96 0.03 6.58 6.20
CA ILE A 96 0.18 5.13 6.24
C ILE A 96 0.95 4.62 5.03
N LYS A 97 0.69 5.17 3.82
CA LYS A 97 1.46 4.80 2.62
C LYS A 97 2.94 5.17 2.81
N ALA A 98 3.25 6.40 3.20
CA ALA A 98 4.62 6.85 3.40
C ALA A 98 5.36 6.04 4.47
N GLY A 99 4.73 5.84 5.63
CA GLY A 99 5.34 5.12 6.75
C GLY A 99 5.57 3.64 6.45
N GLY A 100 4.68 3.00 5.70
CA GLY A 100 4.77 1.58 5.36
C GLY A 100 5.71 1.29 4.20
N ILE A 101 5.72 2.12 3.15
CA ILE A 101 6.71 2.01 2.06
C ILE A 101 8.13 2.24 2.62
N HIS A 102 8.31 3.25 3.46
CA HIS A 102 9.57 3.47 4.16
C HIS A 102 9.98 2.25 5.01
N ALA A 103 9.06 1.68 5.79
CA ALA A 103 9.35 0.50 6.61
C ALA A 103 9.66 -0.75 5.79
N THR A 104 9.07 -0.88 4.60
CA THR A 104 9.25 -2.04 3.72
C THR A 104 10.65 -2.04 3.13
N TYR A 105 11.11 -0.88 2.63
CA TYR A 105 12.33 -0.79 1.81
C TYR A 105 13.53 -0.16 2.49
N LEU A 106 13.32 0.70 3.50
CA LEU A 106 14.35 1.64 3.98
C LEU A 106 14.56 1.59 5.51
N LEU A 107 13.91 0.65 6.19
CA LEU A 107 14.13 0.39 7.60
C LEU A 107 14.69 -1.02 7.73
N ASP A 108 15.85 -1.21 8.36
CA ASP A 108 16.48 -2.54 8.42
C ASP A 108 16.17 -3.30 9.72
N ASP A 109 15.84 -2.58 10.80
CA ASP A 109 15.59 -3.19 12.11
C ASP A 109 14.17 -3.77 12.19
N ASP A 110 14.06 -5.10 12.32
CA ASP A 110 12.78 -5.81 12.35
C ASP A 110 11.87 -5.36 13.50
N LYS A 111 12.43 -5.07 14.68
CA LYS A 111 11.64 -4.56 15.82
C LYS A 111 11.06 -3.19 15.51
N ALA A 112 11.83 -2.31 14.87
CA ALA A 112 11.37 -1.02 14.41
C ALA A 112 10.32 -1.14 13.29
N LYS A 113 10.44 -2.13 12.37
CA LYS A 113 9.38 -2.43 11.38
C LYS A 113 8.09 -2.84 12.07
N THR A 114 8.13 -3.79 13.00
CA THR A 114 6.96 -4.22 13.76
C THR A 114 6.31 -3.04 14.48
N ALA A 115 7.10 -2.23 15.20
CA ALA A 115 6.60 -1.05 15.90
C ALA A 115 5.97 -0.04 14.93
N ARG A 116 6.60 0.23 13.79
CA ARG A 116 6.03 1.11 12.76
C ARG A 116 4.68 0.59 12.27
N TYR A 117 4.55 -0.69 11.95
CA TYR A 117 3.27 -1.22 11.48
C TYR A 117 2.20 -1.23 12.57
N GLU A 118 2.55 -1.46 13.84
CA GLU A 118 1.60 -1.31 14.96
C GLU A 118 1.10 0.15 15.09
N GLU A 119 1.97 1.15 14.94
CA GLU A 119 1.57 2.57 14.88
C GLU A 119 0.66 2.87 13.68
N LEU A 120 0.98 2.33 12.50
CA LEU A 120 0.19 2.52 11.28
C LEU A 120 -1.20 1.88 11.39
N ILE A 121 -1.32 0.73 12.06
CA ILE A 121 -2.63 0.10 12.31
C ILE A 121 -3.49 1.01 13.20
N ALA A 122 -2.93 1.62 14.24
CA ALA A 122 -3.67 2.54 15.09
C ALA A 122 -4.19 3.76 14.31
N LEU A 123 -3.36 4.31 13.41
CA LEU A 123 -3.80 5.38 12.49
C LEU A 123 -4.90 4.90 11.53
N ALA A 124 -4.78 3.68 10.99
CA ALA A 124 -5.75 3.12 10.06
C ALA A 124 -7.10 2.82 10.73
N ASP A 125 -7.10 2.25 11.93
CA ASP A 125 -8.31 2.01 12.72
C ASP A 125 -9.04 3.32 13.03
N ALA A 126 -8.29 4.37 13.40
CA ALA A 126 -8.85 5.70 13.60
C ALA A 126 -9.44 6.30 12.30
N ALA A 127 -8.78 6.07 11.16
CA ALA A 127 -9.25 6.51 9.85
C ALA A 127 -10.54 5.79 9.44
N VAL A 128 -10.62 4.46 9.61
CA VAL A 128 -11.83 3.68 9.33
C VAL A 128 -13.00 4.13 10.22
N ALA A 129 -12.75 4.36 11.51
CA ALA A 129 -13.80 4.85 12.41
C ALA A 129 -14.29 6.26 12.03
N ALA A 130 -13.38 7.10 11.52
CA ALA A 130 -13.68 8.48 11.18
C ALA A 130 -14.31 8.64 9.77
N LEU A 131 -13.84 7.84 8.80
CA LEU A 131 -14.16 7.93 7.39
C LEU A 131 -14.47 6.53 6.83
N PRO A 132 -15.55 5.87 7.31
CA PRO A 132 -15.88 4.48 6.95
C PRO A 132 -16.34 4.29 5.50
N ASP A 133 -16.69 5.39 4.81
CA ASP A 133 -17.13 5.37 3.42
C ASP A 133 -15.97 5.49 2.43
N GLU A 134 -14.77 5.87 2.89
CA GLU A 134 -13.61 6.03 2.03
C GLU A 134 -12.90 4.69 1.83
N ALA A 135 -12.74 4.26 0.57
CA ALA A 135 -12.10 3.00 0.23
C ALA A 135 -10.69 2.90 0.84
N ASN A 136 -9.92 3.99 0.78
CA ASN A 136 -8.55 4.01 1.28
C ASN A 136 -8.43 4.02 2.81
N SER A 137 -9.47 4.36 3.57
CA SER A 137 -9.46 4.10 5.01
C SER A 137 -9.32 2.60 5.29
N HIS A 138 -10.09 1.77 4.55
CA HIS A 138 -10.06 0.32 4.68
C HIS A 138 -8.81 -0.30 4.05
N TYR A 139 -8.41 0.17 2.87
CA TYR A 139 -7.24 -0.39 2.19
C TYR A 139 -5.96 -0.19 3.02
N ARG A 140 -5.77 1.00 3.59
CA ARG A 140 -4.59 1.32 4.41
C ARG A 140 -4.55 0.49 5.69
N ARG A 141 -5.71 0.14 6.23
CA ARG A 141 -5.82 -0.84 7.33
C ARG A 141 -5.40 -2.24 6.89
N ALA A 142 -5.90 -2.73 5.75
CA ALA A 142 -5.50 -4.02 5.19
C ALA A 142 -3.98 -4.07 4.96
N PHE A 143 -3.42 -3.02 4.36
CA PHE A 143 -2.00 -2.87 4.08
C PHE A 143 -1.16 -2.92 5.36
N ALA A 144 -1.49 -2.11 6.38
CA ALA A 144 -0.71 -2.06 7.62
C ALA A 144 -0.77 -3.39 8.40
N ILE A 145 -1.94 -4.04 8.47
CA ILE A 145 -2.10 -5.35 9.13
C ILE A 145 -1.39 -6.45 8.36
N GLY A 146 -1.51 -6.47 7.03
CA GLY A 146 -0.85 -7.45 6.17
C GLY A 146 0.67 -7.38 6.33
N ARG A 147 1.24 -6.19 6.27
CA ARG A 147 2.68 -5.97 6.48
C ARG A 147 3.12 -6.31 7.91
N LEU A 148 2.33 -5.97 8.95
CA LEU A 148 2.62 -6.41 10.32
C LEU A 148 2.72 -7.95 10.39
N SER A 149 1.80 -8.66 9.74
CA SER A 149 1.74 -10.14 9.78
C SER A 149 2.99 -10.81 9.22
N GLN A 150 3.71 -10.13 8.31
CA GLN A 150 4.98 -10.59 7.74
C GLN A 150 6.18 -10.35 8.69
N THR A 151 6.03 -9.50 9.71
CA THR A 151 7.10 -9.19 10.70
C THR A 151 6.99 -9.98 12.00
N ILE A 152 5.95 -10.81 12.16
CA ILE A 152 5.67 -11.55 13.39
C ILE A 152 5.52 -13.05 13.14
N SER A 153 5.56 -13.86 14.20
CA SER A 153 5.33 -15.30 14.07
C SER A 153 3.89 -15.60 13.63
N ILE A 154 3.72 -16.72 12.91
CA ILE A 154 2.40 -17.23 12.51
C ILE A 154 1.49 -17.41 13.74
N THR A 155 2.03 -17.92 14.85
CA THR A 155 1.28 -18.09 16.10
C THR A 155 0.75 -16.77 16.66
N LYS A 156 1.55 -15.69 16.62
CA LYS A 156 1.13 -14.35 17.06
C LYS A 156 0.07 -13.79 16.10
N ALA A 157 0.26 -13.94 14.79
CA ALA A 157 -0.70 -13.49 13.78
C ALA A 157 -2.07 -14.18 13.92
N LEU A 158 -2.07 -15.50 14.18
CA LEU A 158 -3.28 -16.28 14.44
C LEU A 158 -3.97 -15.85 15.74
N ALA A 159 -3.22 -15.71 16.83
CA ALA A 159 -3.77 -15.28 18.13
C ALA A 159 -4.42 -13.89 18.06
N GLN A 160 -3.90 -12.99 17.21
CA GLN A 160 -4.45 -11.66 16.99
C GLN A 160 -5.57 -11.58 15.93
N GLY A 161 -5.87 -12.71 15.26
CA GLY A 161 -6.90 -12.80 14.23
C GLY A 161 -6.60 -11.95 12.98
N LEU A 162 -5.32 -11.74 12.64
CA LEU A 162 -4.94 -10.76 11.60
C LEU A 162 -5.51 -11.11 10.23
N ALA A 163 -5.54 -12.40 9.85
CA ALA A 163 -6.07 -12.84 8.56
C ALA A 163 -7.53 -12.39 8.34
N GLY A 164 -8.39 -12.58 9.35
CA GLY A 164 -9.79 -12.13 9.27
C GLY A 164 -9.92 -10.62 9.11
N LYS A 165 -9.11 -9.84 9.83
CA LYS A 165 -9.11 -8.36 9.75
C LYS A 165 -8.61 -7.86 8.40
N VAL A 166 -7.58 -8.49 7.82
CA VAL A 166 -7.11 -8.18 6.46
C VAL A 166 -8.24 -8.45 5.48
N ARG A 167 -8.86 -9.63 5.54
CA ARG A 167 -9.95 -10.00 4.63
C ARG A 167 -11.12 -9.02 4.70
N GLU A 168 -11.60 -8.73 5.90
CA GLU A 168 -12.66 -7.74 6.15
C GLU A 168 -12.34 -6.38 5.52
N SER A 169 -11.11 -5.90 5.71
CA SER A 169 -10.69 -4.59 5.21
C SER A 169 -10.56 -4.57 3.68
N LEU A 170 -10.09 -5.67 3.06
CA LEU A 170 -10.01 -5.79 1.60
C LEU A 170 -11.39 -5.90 0.95
N ASP A 171 -12.29 -6.70 1.53
CA ASP A 171 -13.67 -6.81 1.04
C ASP A 171 -14.37 -5.45 1.12
N ALA A 172 -14.23 -4.72 2.24
CA ALA A 172 -14.77 -3.37 2.38
C ALA A 172 -14.18 -2.38 1.36
N THR A 173 -12.88 -2.50 1.07
CA THR A 173 -12.22 -1.69 0.03
C THR A 173 -12.83 -1.96 -1.34
N LEU A 174 -12.93 -3.23 -1.75
CA LEU A 174 -13.39 -3.62 -3.09
C LEU A 174 -14.89 -3.40 -3.29
N GLU A 175 -15.70 -3.43 -2.22
CA GLU A 175 -17.10 -3.02 -2.26
C GLU A 175 -17.24 -1.54 -2.65
N ARG A 176 -16.35 -0.67 -2.13
CA ARG A 176 -16.37 0.79 -2.38
C ARG A 176 -15.65 1.15 -3.68
N ALA A 177 -14.58 0.44 -4.00
CA ALA A 177 -13.72 0.67 -5.15
C ALA A 177 -13.41 -0.65 -5.89
N PRO A 178 -14.34 -1.17 -6.71
CA PRO A 178 -14.18 -2.46 -7.39
C PRO A 178 -13.04 -2.53 -8.43
N LYS A 179 -12.36 -1.41 -8.70
CA LYS A 179 -11.22 -1.32 -9.62
C LYS A 179 -9.92 -0.93 -8.89
N HIS A 180 -9.87 -1.14 -7.58
CA HIS A 180 -8.71 -0.84 -6.75
C HIS A 180 -7.64 -1.92 -6.90
N ALA A 181 -6.67 -1.67 -7.78
CA ALA A 181 -5.64 -2.66 -8.14
C ALA A 181 -4.76 -3.08 -6.97
N GLU A 182 -4.38 -2.18 -6.07
CA GLU A 182 -3.54 -2.53 -4.91
C GLU A 182 -4.30 -3.45 -3.91
N ALA A 183 -5.64 -3.39 -3.87
CA ALA A 183 -6.48 -4.26 -3.04
C ALA A 183 -6.68 -5.62 -3.70
N GLU A 184 -6.83 -5.66 -5.03
CA GLU A 184 -6.77 -6.89 -5.83
C GLU A 184 -5.43 -7.61 -5.62
N THR A 185 -4.30 -6.90 -5.68
CA THR A 185 -2.97 -7.46 -5.37
C THR A 185 -2.93 -8.05 -3.96
N ALA A 186 -3.32 -7.27 -2.95
CA ALA A 186 -3.30 -7.70 -1.56
C ALA A 186 -4.22 -8.91 -1.28
N LEU A 187 -5.38 -8.98 -1.93
CA LEU A 187 -6.30 -10.12 -1.80
C LEU A 187 -5.75 -11.37 -2.50
N GLY A 188 -5.08 -11.19 -3.64
CA GLY A 188 -4.33 -12.24 -4.31
C GLY A 188 -3.24 -12.84 -3.42
N LEU A 189 -2.41 -11.99 -2.82
CA LEU A 189 -1.37 -12.39 -1.87
C LEU A 189 -1.95 -13.03 -0.60
N TYR A 190 -3.05 -12.49 -0.05
CA TYR A 190 -3.76 -13.10 1.09
C TYR A 190 -4.11 -14.56 0.81
N HIS A 191 -4.67 -14.83 -0.37
CA HIS A 191 -5.00 -16.19 -0.78
C HIS A 191 -3.74 -17.06 -0.95
N ALA A 192 -2.70 -16.55 -1.61
CA ALA A 192 -1.46 -17.27 -1.84
C ALA A 192 -0.72 -17.61 -0.53
N GLU A 193 -0.57 -16.64 0.37
CA GLU A 193 0.12 -16.83 1.64
C GLU A 193 -0.59 -17.85 2.54
N ILE A 194 -1.93 -17.80 2.63
CA ILE A 194 -2.66 -18.77 3.45
C ILE A 194 -2.51 -20.18 2.86
N VAL A 195 -2.64 -20.33 1.55
CA VAL A 195 -2.45 -21.62 0.88
C VAL A 195 -1.02 -22.14 1.11
N GLY A 196 0.00 -21.29 0.98
CA GLY A 196 1.39 -21.66 1.22
C GLY A 196 1.68 -22.04 2.68
N LYS A 197 1.04 -21.37 3.64
CA LYS A 197 1.28 -21.58 5.09
C LYS A 197 0.56 -22.79 5.67
N VAL A 198 -0.70 -23.03 5.28
CA VAL A 198 -1.55 -24.07 5.92
C VAL A 198 -2.02 -25.16 4.96
N GLY A 199 -1.67 -25.08 3.67
CA GLY A 199 -2.07 -26.02 2.63
C GLY A 199 -3.49 -25.76 2.10
N GLY A 200 -3.72 -26.12 0.83
CA GLY A 200 -4.93 -25.75 0.10
C GLY A 200 -6.26 -26.24 0.70
N MET A 201 -6.29 -27.45 1.28
CA MET A 201 -7.53 -27.99 1.88
C MET A 201 -7.93 -27.20 3.14
N LEU A 202 -6.98 -26.98 4.05
CA LEU A 202 -7.25 -26.24 5.29
C LEU A 202 -7.48 -24.75 5.01
N ALA A 203 -6.72 -24.17 4.08
CA ALA A 203 -6.92 -22.80 3.59
C ALA A 203 -8.38 -22.57 3.13
N LYS A 204 -8.91 -23.49 2.33
CA LYS A 204 -10.29 -23.41 1.82
C LYS A 204 -11.32 -23.58 2.93
N LEU A 205 -11.14 -24.56 3.82
CA LEU A 205 -12.10 -24.86 4.88
C LEU A 205 -12.17 -23.75 5.96
N THR A 206 -11.02 -23.17 6.33
CA THR A 206 -10.93 -22.22 7.45
C THR A 206 -11.04 -20.77 7.00
N TYR A 207 -10.49 -20.42 5.84
CA TYR A 207 -10.36 -19.02 5.40
C TYR A 207 -11.06 -18.74 4.06
N GLY A 208 -11.69 -19.75 3.44
CA GLY A 208 -12.19 -19.63 2.06
C GLY A 208 -11.08 -19.37 1.03
N ALA A 209 -9.82 -19.64 1.38
CA ALA A 209 -8.69 -19.29 0.55
C ALA A 209 -8.31 -20.38 -0.46
N SER A 210 -7.89 -19.99 -1.67
CA SER A 210 -7.51 -20.93 -2.72
C SER A 210 -6.49 -20.34 -3.69
N ALA A 211 -5.70 -21.20 -4.33
CA ALA A 211 -4.76 -20.81 -5.38
C ALA A 211 -5.46 -20.19 -6.60
N THR A 212 -6.66 -20.66 -6.93
CA THR A 212 -7.45 -20.12 -8.05
C THR A 212 -7.83 -18.67 -7.82
N GLU A 213 -8.34 -18.32 -6.64
CA GLU A 213 -8.68 -16.93 -6.32
C GLU A 213 -7.42 -16.06 -6.22
N ALA A 214 -6.32 -16.60 -5.68
CA ALA A 214 -5.03 -15.89 -5.67
C ALA A 214 -4.62 -15.44 -7.06
N GLU A 215 -4.52 -16.37 -8.02
CA GLU A 215 -4.12 -16.03 -9.39
C GLU A 215 -5.11 -15.12 -10.10
N LYS A 216 -6.41 -15.28 -9.85
CA LYS A 216 -7.46 -14.43 -10.43
C LYS A 216 -7.29 -12.97 -10.01
N HIS A 217 -7.13 -12.72 -8.71
CA HIS A 217 -6.96 -11.38 -8.17
C HIS A 217 -5.64 -10.74 -8.61
N LEU A 218 -4.53 -11.48 -8.59
CA LEU A 218 -3.24 -10.95 -9.08
C LEU A 218 -3.28 -10.61 -10.58
N LYS A 219 -3.89 -11.46 -11.41
CA LYS A 219 -4.08 -11.16 -12.85
C LYS A 219 -5.01 -9.97 -13.06
N GLN A 220 -5.99 -9.75 -12.19
CA GLN A 220 -6.87 -8.58 -12.24
C GLN A 220 -6.09 -7.30 -11.91
N ALA A 221 -5.23 -7.31 -10.88
CA ALA A 221 -4.36 -6.19 -10.55
C ALA A 221 -3.42 -5.82 -11.71
N LEU A 222 -2.81 -6.81 -12.38
CA LEU A 222 -2.01 -6.60 -13.58
C LEU A 222 -2.80 -5.97 -14.74
N LYS A 223 -4.06 -6.37 -14.94
CA LYS A 223 -4.92 -5.76 -15.96
C LYS A 223 -5.25 -4.30 -15.65
N LEU A 224 -5.45 -3.98 -14.37
CA LEU A 224 -5.78 -2.62 -13.92
C LEU A 224 -4.56 -1.69 -13.98
N THR A 225 -3.37 -2.20 -13.63
CA THR A 225 -2.14 -1.40 -13.50
C THR A 225 -0.92 -2.08 -14.13
N PRO A 226 -0.92 -2.37 -15.44
CA PRO A 226 0.17 -3.11 -16.09
C PRO A 226 1.50 -2.33 -16.15
N ALA A 227 1.45 -1.02 -15.87
CA ALA A 227 2.61 -0.13 -15.82
C ALA A 227 3.11 0.14 -14.38
N ALA A 228 2.52 -0.50 -13.35
CA ALA A 228 2.99 -0.40 -11.98
C ALA A 228 3.99 -1.53 -11.68
N PRO A 229 5.25 -1.22 -11.29
CA PRO A 229 6.23 -2.26 -10.96
C PRO A 229 5.73 -3.21 -9.87
N ILE A 230 5.09 -2.69 -8.82
CA ILE A 230 4.57 -3.50 -7.71
C ILE A 230 3.55 -4.57 -8.15
N ALA A 231 2.75 -4.31 -9.18
CA ALA A 231 1.77 -5.29 -9.66
C ALA A 231 2.47 -6.53 -10.25
N TRP A 232 3.61 -6.34 -10.91
CA TRP A 232 4.43 -7.43 -11.45
C TRP A 232 5.28 -8.10 -10.37
N VAL A 233 5.86 -7.33 -9.45
CA VAL A 233 6.56 -7.85 -8.27
C VAL A 233 5.68 -8.82 -7.50
N GLU A 234 4.49 -8.38 -7.13
CA GLU A 234 3.60 -9.18 -6.28
C GLU A 234 2.89 -10.30 -7.06
N TYR A 235 2.76 -10.17 -8.40
CA TYR A 235 2.37 -11.31 -9.23
C TYR A 235 3.41 -12.42 -9.15
N GLY A 236 4.70 -12.10 -9.33
CA GLY A 236 5.80 -13.06 -9.16
C GLY A 236 5.83 -13.66 -7.76
N ASN A 237 5.75 -12.83 -6.71
CA ASN A 237 5.72 -13.31 -5.32
C ASN A 237 4.54 -14.27 -5.06
N GLY A 238 3.36 -13.93 -5.59
CA GLY A 238 2.18 -14.78 -5.49
C GLY A 238 2.36 -16.13 -6.20
N LEU A 239 2.99 -16.15 -7.38
CA LEU A 239 3.32 -17.39 -8.08
C LEU A 239 4.30 -18.24 -7.28
N LEU A 240 5.35 -17.62 -6.73
CA LEU A 240 6.34 -18.31 -5.91
C LEU A 240 5.72 -18.93 -4.66
N LEU A 241 4.83 -18.21 -3.97
CA LEU A 241 4.10 -18.71 -2.79
C LEU A 241 3.22 -19.93 -3.12
N LEU A 242 2.63 -19.97 -4.31
CA LEU A 242 1.70 -21.03 -4.72
C LEU A 242 2.39 -22.26 -5.28
N HIS A 243 3.45 -22.05 -6.05
CA HIS A 243 4.03 -23.07 -6.93
C HIS A 243 5.49 -23.40 -6.61
N GLY A 244 6.15 -22.58 -5.78
CA GLY A 244 7.59 -22.66 -5.55
C GLY A 244 8.35 -22.61 -6.87
N ASP A 245 9.43 -23.38 -6.94
CA ASP A 245 10.36 -23.42 -8.07
C ASP A 245 9.72 -23.93 -9.38
N LYS A 246 8.52 -24.54 -9.32
CA LYS A 246 7.84 -25.08 -10.52
C LYS A 246 7.44 -24.03 -11.55
N ARG A 247 7.43 -22.75 -11.15
CA ARG A 247 7.14 -21.60 -12.03
C ARG A 247 8.21 -20.52 -11.89
N GLU A 248 9.44 -20.90 -11.57
CA GLU A 248 10.56 -19.96 -11.39
C GLU A 248 10.77 -19.07 -12.62
N ASP A 249 10.65 -19.61 -13.84
CA ASP A 249 10.76 -18.86 -15.08
C ASP A 249 9.71 -17.72 -15.15
N GLU A 250 8.45 -18.00 -14.80
CA GLU A 250 7.38 -16.99 -14.82
C GLU A 250 7.53 -15.96 -13.70
N VAL A 251 8.11 -16.36 -12.56
CA VAL A 251 8.46 -15.43 -11.46
C VAL A 251 9.57 -14.48 -11.93
N ALA A 252 10.63 -15.03 -12.53
CA ALA A 252 11.75 -14.25 -13.06
C ALA A 252 11.30 -13.32 -14.20
N GLU A 253 10.43 -13.77 -15.10
CA GLU A 253 9.83 -12.92 -16.14
C GLU A 253 9.03 -11.75 -15.54
N ALA A 254 8.26 -12.00 -14.47
CA ALA A 254 7.50 -10.96 -13.79
C ALA A 254 8.42 -9.93 -13.12
N TRP A 255 9.48 -10.37 -12.43
CA TRP A 255 10.45 -9.46 -11.82
C TRP A 255 11.28 -8.69 -12.85
N ASP A 256 11.71 -9.34 -13.94
CA ASP A 256 12.38 -8.67 -15.07
C ASP A 256 11.47 -7.59 -15.70
N LYS A 257 10.17 -7.88 -15.83
CA LYS A 257 9.19 -6.90 -16.31
C LYS A 257 9.12 -5.70 -15.36
N ALA A 258 8.99 -5.94 -14.06
CA ALA A 258 8.96 -4.88 -13.05
C ALA A 258 10.23 -4.02 -13.07
N ALA A 259 11.39 -4.66 -13.12
CA ALA A 259 12.71 -4.02 -13.16
C ALA A 259 12.91 -3.04 -14.32
N LYS A 260 12.26 -3.32 -15.47
CA LYS A 260 12.35 -2.53 -16.72
C LYS A 260 11.27 -1.46 -16.86
N LEU A 261 10.24 -1.45 -16.01
CA LEU A 261 9.23 -0.41 -16.05
C LEU A 261 9.82 0.93 -15.58
N LYS A 262 9.41 2.02 -16.24
CA LYS A 262 9.82 3.37 -15.87
C LYS A 262 9.02 3.83 -14.64
N PRO A 263 9.66 4.08 -13.48
CA PRO A 263 8.96 4.55 -12.30
C PRO A 263 8.33 5.93 -12.51
N ARG A 264 7.13 6.12 -11.97
CA ARG A 264 6.46 7.42 -11.92
C ARG A 264 6.81 8.20 -10.65
N ASP A 265 7.09 7.51 -9.57
CA ASP A 265 7.42 8.13 -8.30
C ASP A 265 8.47 7.32 -7.52
N ALA A 266 8.82 7.80 -6.32
CA ALA A 266 9.81 7.18 -5.46
C ALA A 266 9.43 5.77 -4.99
N MET A 267 8.14 5.49 -4.76
CA MET A 267 7.70 4.13 -4.38
C MET A 267 7.96 3.17 -5.54
N GLU A 268 7.52 3.52 -6.75
CA GLU A 268 7.73 2.67 -7.92
C GLU A 268 9.22 2.49 -8.25
N ALA A 269 10.06 3.47 -7.90
CA ALA A 269 11.50 3.36 -8.07
C ALA A 269 12.11 2.34 -7.10
N LEU A 270 11.60 2.26 -5.86
CA LEU A 270 11.96 1.22 -4.89
C LEU A 270 11.47 -0.15 -5.35
N ASP A 271 10.23 -0.25 -5.82
CA ASP A 271 9.65 -1.50 -6.33
C ASP A 271 10.49 -2.06 -7.50
N ALA A 272 10.84 -1.21 -8.46
CA ALA A 272 11.66 -1.60 -9.60
C ALA A 272 13.12 -1.91 -9.21
N ALA A 273 13.66 -1.24 -8.19
CA ALA A 273 14.99 -1.53 -7.65
C ALA A 273 15.02 -2.90 -6.96
N TRP A 274 14.05 -3.16 -6.09
CA TRP A 274 13.89 -4.46 -5.45
C TRP A 274 13.78 -5.59 -6.48
N ALA A 275 12.99 -5.39 -7.55
CA ALA A 275 12.85 -6.39 -8.60
C ALA A 275 14.16 -6.68 -9.34
N ARG A 276 15.02 -5.66 -9.55
CA ARG A 276 16.37 -5.85 -10.13
C ARG A 276 17.25 -6.69 -9.22
N GLU A 277 17.19 -6.46 -7.91
CA GLU A 277 17.97 -7.24 -6.94
C GLU A 277 17.55 -8.71 -6.86
N GLN A 278 16.33 -9.08 -7.27
CA GLN A 278 15.89 -10.48 -7.25
C GLN A 278 16.33 -11.30 -8.48
N ILE A 279 16.75 -10.64 -9.56
CA ILE A 279 17.15 -11.29 -10.82
C ILE A 279 18.67 -11.26 -11.06
N GLU A 280 19.42 -10.60 -10.18
CA GLU A 280 20.89 -10.58 -10.14
C GLU A 280 21.46 -11.80 -9.40
#